data_AF-A0A8I6RVQ3-F1
#
_entry.id   AF-A0A8I6RVQ3-F1
#
_cell.length_a   1.000
_cell.length_b   1.000
_cell.length_c   1.000
_cell.angle_alpha   90.00
_cell.angle_beta   90.00
_cell.angle_gamma   90.00
#
_symmetry.space_group_name_H-M   'P 1'
#
loop_
_entity.id
_entity.type
_entity.pdbx_description
1 polymer ?
#
loop_
_entity_poly.entity_id
_entity_poly.type
_entity_poly.pdbx_seq_one_letter_code
_entity_poly.pdbx_strand_id
1 'polypeptide(L)'
;MIYEVLKREKPHFQSKIQRYYINKVKVFVSTVPVDTLTHLLLDIGNGRTFGQNVEAEIFLYDRPEYLVEAECLAAQFTIACYPWIKDVKVTKSLEEGLKDADYLLIFPRLSDINMSIENIINEQFVFLSTMAAGMDKFAKLTSKAVIVGKYESLFCYMMAVFLKEIPWNQITGLTRHIEKKVTILLSEYLKVPPQQFSGITVLGENVVDVNMAYVNMEQEMIEIVNLEDLKKADNGSYELASFNKGKIPNPFEGEEEKIAEFYNSIRRREHSNCYQCLNLQEHLQFFKKTKEEATKKGRDNVLNKLDEQVEKSPSPLVVAESPSVVEFIANKESFATLNRFDSSELDSSQPKEIYKMGDNSISYYQEDDYFIPKTKNPVPLRNHIRRMVEQRRKDRLKENYFYEDSHLKNVVLVAAVVDDMKWLYDKLPKLCENMYATNGASTARSLNEHLRMLHCGTDTPFSIMTCSMGALGFPKEMFVSGPAKVNSKTKEIVFWQQYQVHERVRIILMKQIMQLKEHYDLFQTQLGLGYPYPSITDPVQKVIKEYIPVPRKRPKKVKKSLSEESISLPRDD
;
A
#
# COMPACT_ATOMS: atom_id res chain seq x y z
N MET A 1 -14.27 -34.78 4.06
CA MET A 1 -14.52 -35.82 5.08
C MET A 1 -14.16 -35.36 6.49
N ILE A 2 -12.89 -35.03 6.79
CA ILE A 2 -12.47 -34.55 8.13
C ILE A 2 -13.20 -33.26 8.55
N TYR A 3 -13.35 -32.30 7.64
CA TYR A 3 -14.08 -31.05 7.91
C TYR A 3 -15.56 -31.27 8.25
N GLU A 4 -16.20 -32.25 7.59
CA GLU A 4 -17.58 -32.66 7.86
C GLU A 4 -17.71 -33.37 9.22
N VAL A 5 -16.68 -34.10 9.64
CA VAL A 5 -16.61 -34.72 10.99
C VAL A 5 -16.42 -33.65 12.06
N LEU A 6 -15.49 -32.70 11.86
CA LEU A 6 -15.23 -31.58 12.78
C LEU A 6 -16.45 -30.67 12.97
N LYS A 7 -17.29 -30.51 11.95
CA LYS A 7 -18.52 -29.71 12.03
C LYS A 7 -19.64 -30.40 12.82
N ARG A 8 -19.59 -31.73 12.95
CA ARG A 8 -20.58 -32.55 13.67
C ARG A 8 -20.24 -32.78 15.15
N GLU A 9 -18.95 -32.75 15.52
CA GLU A 9 -18.52 -32.99 16.90
C GLU A 9 -18.50 -31.72 17.77
N LYS A 10 -18.71 -31.89 19.09
CA LYS A 10 -18.76 -30.79 20.07
C LYS A 10 -17.48 -29.92 20.03
N PRO A 11 -17.55 -28.61 20.35
CA PRO A 11 -16.41 -27.68 20.31
C PRO A 11 -15.15 -28.17 21.04
N HIS A 12 -15.31 -29.00 22.08
CA HIS A 12 -14.21 -29.61 22.84
C HIS A 12 -13.36 -30.63 22.05
N PHE A 13 -13.90 -31.27 21.00
CA PHE A 13 -13.15 -32.20 20.16
C PHE A 13 -12.39 -31.49 19.04
N GLN A 14 -12.90 -30.34 18.58
CA GLN A 14 -12.22 -29.52 17.57
C GLN A 14 -10.82 -29.12 18.02
N SER A 15 -10.62 -28.69 19.27
CA SER A 15 -9.31 -28.28 19.77
C SER A 15 -8.30 -29.42 19.90
N LYS A 16 -8.75 -30.64 20.22
CA LYS A 16 -7.88 -31.83 20.29
C LYS A 16 -7.51 -32.36 18.91
N ILE A 17 -8.45 -32.37 17.95
CA ILE A 17 -8.21 -32.86 16.59
C ILE A 17 -7.45 -31.81 15.76
N GLN A 18 -7.73 -30.51 15.92
CA GLN A 18 -6.98 -29.44 15.24
C GLN A 18 -5.49 -29.55 15.52
N ARG A 19 -5.08 -29.90 16.76
CA ARG A 19 -3.67 -30.10 17.12
C ARG A 19 -2.96 -31.19 16.30
N TYR A 20 -3.68 -32.20 15.80
CA TYR A 20 -3.08 -33.27 14.98
C TYR A 20 -2.88 -32.88 13.51
N TYR A 21 -3.48 -31.78 13.05
CA TYR A 21 -3.43 -31.33 11.66
C TYR A 21 -2.92 -29.89 11.50
N ILE A 22 -2.15 -29.40 12.49
CA ILE A 22 -1.50 -28.09 12.38
C ILE A 22 -0.40 -28.21 11.34
N ASN A 23 -0.59 -27.55 10.21
CA ASN A 23 0.48 -27.37 9.24
C ASN A 23 1.49 -26.37 9.80
N LYS A 24 2.76 -26.58 9.50
CA LYS A 24 3.84 -25.67 9.90
C LYS A 24 4.33 -24.90 8.70
N VAL A 25 4.54 -23.60 8.89
CA VAL A 25 5.13 -22.72 7.88
C VAL A 25 6.34 -22.04 8.50
N LYS A 26 7.47 -22.08 7.81
CA LYS A 26 8.68 -21.38 8.22
C LYS A 26 8.85 -20.12 7.36
N VAL A 27 8.96 -18.97 8.01
CA VAL A 27 9.14 -17.67 7.33
C VAL A 27 10.51 -17.11 7.71
N PHE A 28 11.35 -16.92 6.71
CA PHE A 28 12.61 -16.21 6.85
C PHE A 28 12.43 -14.75 6.47
N VAL A 29 13.00 -13.83 7.25
CA VAL A 29 12.95 -12.39 7.00
C VAL A 29 14.37 -11.84 7.03
N SER A 30 14.83 -11.30 5.91
CA SER A 30 16.11 -10.58 5.85
C SER A 30 15.89 -9.09 6.14
N THR A 31 16.88 -8.44 6.74
CA THR A 31 16.95 -6.97 6.82
C THR A 31 15.69 -6.41 7.51
N VAL A 32 15.52 -6.75 8.78
CA VAL A 32 14.29 -6.64 9.57
C VAL A 32 13.71 -5.23 9.53
N PRO A 33 12.58 -5.00 8.85
CA PRO A 33 11.91 -3.71 8.86
C PRO A 33 10.91 -3.67 10.01
N VAL A 34 11.35 -3.29 11.21
CA VAL A 34 10.58 -3.41 12.46
C VAL A 34 9.14 -2.94 12.33
N ASP A 35 8.89 -1.76 11.74
CA ASP A 35 7.54 -1.21 11.60
C ASP A 35 6.64 -2.08 10.71
N THR A 36 7.16 -2.56 9.59
CA THR A 36 6.40 -3.44 8.68
C THR A 36 6.18 -4.80 9.33
N LEU A 37 7.23 -5.35 9.92
CA LEU A 37 7.20 -6.70 10.45
C LEU A 37 6.32 -6.80 11.69
N THR A 38 6.30 -5.79 12.55
CA THR A 38 5.39 -5.73 13.70
C THR A 38 3.94 -5.93 13.25
N HIS A 39 3.47 -5.15 12.27
CA HIS A 39 2.10 -5.27 11.78
C HIS A 39 1.84 -6.59 11.05
N LEU A 40 2.82 -7.12 10.30
CA LEU A 40 2.69 -8.41 9.64
C LEU A 40 2.57 -9.55 10.65
N LEU A 41 3.40 -9.55 11.70
CA LEU A 41 3.40 -10.56 12.74
C LEU A 41 2.09 -10.54 13.54
N LEU A 42 1.44 -9.39 13.72
CA LEU A 42 0.08 -9.33 14.28
C LEU A 42 -0.92 -10.08 13.39
N ASP A 43 -0.86 -9.91 12.07
CA ASP A 43 -1.76 -10.61 11.15
C ASP A 43 -1.44 -12.13 11.08
N ILE A 44 -0.17 -12.52 11.15
CA ILE A 44 0.26 -13.93 11.24
C ILE A 44 -0.22 -14.55 12.56
N GLY A 45 0.02 -13.88 13.69
CA GLY A 45 -0.35 -14.34 15.03
C GLY A 45 -1.85 -14.45 15.26
N ASN A 46 -2.66 -13.70 14.50
CA ASN A 46 -4.12 -13.82 14.46
C ASN A 46 -4.63 -14.86 13.43
N GLY A 47 -3.73 -15.55 12.73
CA GLY A 47 -4.07 -16.56 11.73
C GLY A 47 -4.67 -15.99 10.45
N ARG A 48 -4.52 -14.68 10.19
CA ARG A 48 -5.07 -14.00 9.00
C ARG A 48 -4.24 -14.24 7.75
N THR A 49 -2.94 -14.51 7.92
CA THR A 49 -2.00 -14.75 6.80
C THR A 49 -2.08 -16.18 6.28
N PHE A 50 -1.87 -17.17 7.16
CA PHE A 50 -1.80 -18.58 6.77
C PHE A 50 -3.03 -19.40 7.17
N GLY A 51 -3.96 -18.83 7.95
CA GLY A 51 -5.15 -19.49 8.46
C GLY A 51 -5.01 -19.96 9.91
N GLN A 52 -6.14 -20.17 10.58
CA GLN A 52 -6.23 -20.58 12.00
C GLN A 52 -5.92 -22.08 12.25
N ASN A 53 -5.19 -22.73 11.35
CA ASN A 53 -4.70 -24.11 11.50
C ASN A 53 -3.26 -24.24 11.00
N VAL A 54 -2.55 -23.11 10.91
CA VAL A 54 -1.17 -23.06 10.45
C VAL A 54 -0.34 -22.33 11.50
N GLU A 55 0.66 -23.03 12.02
CA GLU A 55 1.60 -22.50 12.99
C GLU A 55 2.84 -22.00 12.25
N ALA A 56 3.19 -20.73 12.47
CA ALA A 56 4.32 -20.07 11.84
C ALA A 56 5.55 -20.06 12.75
N GLU A 57 6.72 -20.43 12.22
CA GLU A 57 8.02 -20.23 12.85
C GLU A 57 8.79 -19.16 12.08
N ILE A 58 9.13 -18.05 12.74
CA ILE A 58 9.70 -16.87 12.11
C ILE A 58 11.19 -16.79 12.42
N PHE A 59 12.01 -16.59 11.39
CA PHE A 59 13.45 -16.37 11.51
C PHE A 59 13.80 -14.97 11.02
N LEU A 60 14.40 -14.18 11.89
CA LEU A 60 14.85 -12.82 11.65
C LEU A 60 16.35 -12.83 11.43
N TYR A 61 16.78 -12.37 10.26
CA TYR A 61 18.18 -12.26 9.88
C TYR A 61 18.48 -10.80 9.51
N ASP A 62 19.47 -10.21 10.15
CA ASP A 62 19.91 -8.85 9.86
C ASP A 62 21.43 -8.71 10.05
N ARG A 63 21.96 -7.55 9.66
CA ARG A 63 23.34 -7.17 9.95
C ARG A 63 23.55 -6.97 11.45
N PRO A 64 24.77 -7.22 11.97
CA PRO A 64 25.07 -7.15 13.40
C PRO A 64 24.55 -5.89 14.11
N GLU A 65 24.64 -4.74 13.46
CA GLU A 65 24.21 -3.44 13.98
C GLU A 65 22.70 -3.30 14.19
N TYR A 66 21.86 -4.12 13.52
CA TYR A 66 20.40 -4.11 13.65
C TYR A 66 19.83 -5.32 14.41
N LEU A 67 20.69 -6.24 14.88
CA LEU A 67 20.21 -7.43 15.57
C LEU A 67 19.48 -7.12 16.88
N VAL A 68 19.85 -6.04 17.58
CA VAL A 68 19.18 -5.64 18.82
C VAL A 68 17.71 -5.31 18.59
N GLU A 69 17.38 -4.68 17.45
CA GLU A 69 16.00 -4.34 17.09
C GLU A 69 15.20 -5.61 16.76
N ALA A 70 15.82 -6.55 16.04
CA ALA A 70 15.23 -7.85 15.75
C ALA A 70 15.01 -8.67 17.02
N GLU A 71 15.95 -8.65 17.97
CA GLU A 71 15.85 -9.34 19.27
C GLU A 71 14.74 -8.74 20.13
N CYS A 72 14.62 -7.41 20.16
CA CYS A 72 13.51 -6.72 20.82
C CYS A 72 12.16 -7.14 20.23
N LEU A 73 12.05 -7.17 18.90
CA LEU A 73 10.82 -7.58 18.22
C LEU A 73 10.46 -9.05 18.50
N ALA A 74 11.45 -9.94 18.44
CA ALA A 74 11.29 -11.35 18.80
C ALA A 74 10.76 -11.51 20.22
N ALA A 75 11.39 -10.85 21.20
CA ALA A 75 10.97 -10.90 22.60
C ALA A 75 9.53 -10.40 22.80
N GLN A 76 9.13 -9.32 22.11
CA GLN A 76 7.75 -8.81 22.18
C GLN A 76 6.73 -9.86 21.74
N PHE A 77 6.99 -10.55 20.62
CA PHE A 77 6.06 -11.56 20.09
C PHE A 77 6.07 -12.86 20.88
N THR A 78 7.21 -13.23 21.47
CA THR A 78 7.29 -14.36 22.41
C THR A 78 6.43 -14.09 23.66
N ILE A 79 6.51 -12.88 24.24
CA ILE A 79 5.71 -12.51 25.41
C ILE A 79 4.23 -12.39 25.06
N ALA A 80 3.90 -11.92 23.85
CA ALA A 80 2.52 -11.78 23.40
C ALA A 80 1.76 -13.12 23.25
N CYS A 81 2.46 -14.27 23.25
CA CYS A 81 1.86 -15.60 23.26
C CYS A 81 0.82 -15.84 22.14
N TYR A 82 1.12 -15.40 20.92
CA TYR A 82 0.20 -15.62 19.79
C TYR A 82 0.03 -17.12 19.48
N PRO A 83 -1.21 -17.62 19.37
CA PRO A 83 -1.46 -19.06 19.22
C PRO A 83 -0.95 -19.65 17.90
N TRP A 84 -0.79 -18.80 16.87
CA TRP A 84 -0.37 -19.23 15.53
C TRP A 84 1.09 -18.87 15.22
N ILE A 85 1.83 -18.33 16.19
CA ILE A 85 3.28 -18.13 16.10
C ILE A 85 3.92 -19.08 17.09
N LYS A 86 4.65 -20.07 16.58
CA LYS A 86 5.41 -21.02 17.40
C LYS A 86 6.55 -20.32 18.12
N ASP A 87 7.31 -19.56 17.35
CA ASP A 87 8.51 -18.89 17.81
C ASP A 87 8.91 -17.77 16.83
N VAL A 88 9.60 -16.77 17.35
CA VAL A 88 10.27 -15.72 16.58
C VAL A 88 11.73 -15.71 17.01
N LYS A 89 12.61 -16.17 16.12
CA LYS A 89 14.04 -16.37 16.41
C LYS A 89 14.87 -15.39 15.63
N VAL A 90 15.89 -14.82 16.27
CA VAL A 90 16.94 -14.07 15.59
C VAL A 90 18.08 -15.03 15.27
N THR A 91 18.55 -15.03 14.03
CA THR A 91 19.68 -15.84 13.60
C THR A 91 20.72 -15.00 12.87
N LYS A 92 21.99 -15.35 13.07
CA LYS A 92 23.14 -14.83 12.33
C LYS A 92 23.56 -15.76 11.18
N SER A 93 22.90 -16.92 11.05
CA SER A 93 23.23 -17.95 10.08
C SER A 93 22.14 -18.07 9.03
N LEU A 94 22.51 -17.88 7.77
CA LEU A 94 21.61 -18.12 6.64
C LEU A 94 21.17 -19.57 6.57
N GLU A 95 22.06 -20.52 6.90
CA GLU A 95 21.72 -21.94 6.91
C GLU A 95 20.60 -22.23 7.90
N GLU A 96 20.70 -21.75 9.13
CA GLU A 96 19.69 -21.99 10.17
C GLU A 96 18.33 -21.37 9.79
N GLY A 97 18.36 -20.12 9.33
CA GLY A 97 17.15 -19.38 8.95
C GLY A 97 16.46 -19.96 7.72
N LEU A 98 17.23 -20.28 6.68
CA LEU A 98 16.70 -20.71 5.39
C LEU A 98 16.39 -22.20 5.32
N LYS A 99 17.00 -23.03 6.16
CA LYS A 99 16.74 -24.48 6.19
C LYS A 99 15.25 -24.75 6.29
N ASP A 100 14.68 -25.42 5.30
CA ASP A 100 13.26 -25.75 5.22
C ASP A 100 12.30 -24.53 5.25
N ALA A 101 12.78 -23.33 4.92
CA ALA A 101 11.92 -22.15 4.83
C ALA A 101 10.84 -22.32 3.74
N ASP A 102 9.61 -21.89 3.99
CA ASP A 102 8.53 -21.88 2.99
C ASP A 102 8.43 -20.52 2.29
N TYR A 103 8.69 -19.45 3.04
CA TYR A 103 8.67 -18.08 2.54
C TYR A 103 9.93 -17.34 2.97
N LEU A 104 10.49 -16.56 2.05
CA LEU A 104 11.58 -15.62 2.29
C LEU A 104 11.07 -14.21 2.01
N LEU A 105 11.08 -13.35 3.02
CA LEU A 105 10.72 -11.94 2.90
C LEU A 105 12.01 -11.14 2.81
N ILE A 106 12.26 -10.55 1.65
CA ILE A 106 13.52 -9.89 1.36
C ILE A 106 13.29 -8.40 1.24
N PHE A 107 14.00 -7.64 2.08
CA PHE A 107 13.89 -6.19 2.20
C PHE A 107 15.25 -5.55 1.86
N PRO A 108 15.53 -5.29 0.57
CA PRO A 108 16.72 -4.54 0.17
C PRO A 108 16.71 -3.16 0.83
N ARG A 109 17.80 -2.80 1.52
CA ARG A 109 17.98 -1.46 2.13
C ARG A 109 18.91 -0.66 1.25
N LEU A 110 18.42 0.46 0.72
CA LEU A 110 19.21 1.44 -0.02
C LEU A 110 19.66 2.56 0.90
N SER A 111 20.89 3.00 0.73
CA SER A 111 21.46 4.14 1.46
C SER A 111 20.82 5.48 1.05
N ASP A 112 20.49 5.65 -0.23
CA ASP A 112 19.78 6.81 -0.77
C ASP A 112 18.78 6.38 -1.88
N ILE A 113 17.61 7.02 -1.86
CA ILE A 113 16.52 6.80 -2.83
C ILE A 113 16.79 7.41 -4.21
N ASN A 114 17.75 8.34 -4.32
CA ASN A 114 18.06 9.11 -5.53
C ASN A 114 19.36 8.66 -6.23
N MET A 115 19.87 7.47 -5.88
CA MET A 115 21.07 6.91 -6.49
C MET A 115 20.84 6.53 -7.95
N SER A 116 21.92 6.56 -8.75
CA SER A 116 21.92 5.98 -10.09
C SER A 116 21.66 4.46 -10.02
N ILE A 117 21.08 3.90 -11.07
CA ILE A 117 20.82 2.45 -11.16
C ILE A 117 22.11 1.65 -11.01
N GLU A 118 23.22 2.12 -11.58
CA GLU A 118 24.55 1.52 -11.40
C GLU A 118 24.95 1.41 -9.91
N ASN A 119 24.78 2.49 -9.15
CA ASN A 119 25.12 2.48 -7.73
C ASN A 119 24.15 1.61 -6.92
N ILE A 120 22.87 1.59 -7.29
CA ILE A 120 21.86 0.69 -6.68
C ILE A 120 22.26 -0.78 -6.89
N ILE A 121 22.67 -1.13 -8.10
CA ILE A 121 23.14 -2.49 -8.42
C ILE A 121 24.37 -2.81 -7.56
N ASN A 122 25.38 -1.95 -7.56
CA ASN A 122 26.62 -2.15 -6.81
C ASN A 122 26.36 -2.33 -5.31
N GLU A 123 25.48 -1.51 -4.73
CA GLU A 123 25.15 -1.57 -3.30
C GLU A 123 24.43 -2.88 -2.93
N GLN A 124 23.47 -3.31 -3.76
CA GLN A 124 22.64 -4.47 -3.45
C GLN A 124 23.22 -5.80 -3.95
N PHE A 125 24.26 -5.76 -4.78
CA PHE A 125 24.86 -6.94 -5.41
C PHE A 125 25.21 -8.04 -4.42
N VAL A 126 26.04 -7.71 -3.43
CA VAL A 126 26.56 -8.68 -2.45
C VAL A 126 25.41 -9.24 -1.61
N PHE A 127 24.47 -8.39 -1.21
CA PHE A 127 23.32 -8.81 -0.41
C PHE A 127 22.42 -9.78 -1.18
N LEU A 128 21.97 -9.42 -2.38
CA LEU A 128 21.03 -10.23 -3.16
C LEU A 128 21.67 -11.52 -3.68
N SER A 129 22.93 -11.49 -4.12
CA SER A 129 23.66 -12.71 -4.51
C SER A 129 23.85 -13.67 -3.33
N THR A 130 24.14 -13.15 -2.14
CA THR A 130 24.24 -13.95 -0.91
C THR A 130 22.90 -14.56 -0.52
N MET A 131 21.80 -13.79 -0.57
CA MET A 131 20.46 -14.31 -0.30
C MET A 131 20.06 -15.39 -1.31
N ALA A 132 20.35 -15.19 -2.60
CA ALA A 132 20.04 -16.15 -3.65
C ALA A 132 20.84 -17.45 -3.47
N ALA A 133 22.15 -17.36 -3.22
CA ALA A 133 22.99 -18.53 -2.95
C ALA A 133 22.55 -19.29 -1.69
N GLY A 134 22.16 -18.56 -0.63
CA GLY A 134 21.60 -19.16 0.58
C GLY A 134 20.26 -19.86 0.31
N MET A 135 19.37 -19.22 -0.46
CA MET A 135 18.07 -19.77 -0.82
C MET A 135 18.25 -21.07 -1.63
N ASP A 136 19.07 -21.04 -2.67
CA ASP A 136 19.34 -22.17 -3.57
C ASP A 136 19.96 -23.37 -2.82
N LYS A 137 20.81 -23.09 -1.81
CA LYS A 137 21.51 -24.12 -1.04
C LYS A 137 20.70 -24.72 0.10
N PHE A 138 19.93 -23.91 0.82
CA PHE A 138 19.36 -24.30 2.12
C PHE A 138 17.82 -24.35 2.13
N ALA A 139 17.15 -23.57 1.29
CA ALA A 139 15.70 -23.52 1.26
C ALA A 139 15.10 -24.72 0.50
N LYS A 140 13.78 -24.89 0.57
CA LYS A 140 13.07 -25.89 -0.22
C LYS A 140 13.03 -25.43 -1.68
N LEU A 141 12.98 -26.38 -2.63
CA LEU A 141 12.73 -26.06 -4.04
C LEU A 141 11.38 -25.36 -4.27
N THR A 142 10.44 -25.54 -3.34
CA THR A 142 9.11 -24.92 -3.35
C THR A 142 9.04 -23.59 -2.58
N SER A 143 10.15 -23.12 -2.01
CA SER A 143 10.18 -21.88 -1.23
C SER A 143 9.87 -20.68 -2.10
N LYS A 144 9.02 -19.77 -1.61
CA LYS A 144 8.68 -18.53 -2.32
C LYS A 144 9.49 -17.36 -1.75
N ALA A 145 10.19 -16.62 -2.59
CA ALA A 145 10.80 -15.36 -2.21
C ALA A 145 9.87 -14.19 -2.57
N VAL A 146 9.70 -13.25 -1.64
CA VAL A 146 8.94 -12.02 -1.83
C VAL A 146 9.88 -10.83 -1.61
N ILE A 147 10.20 -10.13 -2.69
CA ILE A 147 10.98 -8.89 -2.65
C ILE A 147 10.05 -7.73 -2.36
N VAL A 148 10.43 -6.92 -1.37
CA VAL A 148 9.67 -5.75 -0.94
C VAL A 148 10.58 -4.52 -1.03
N GLY A 149 10.26 -3.58 -1.91
CA GLY A 149 11.13 -2.41 -2.16
C GLY A 149 10.56 -1.49 -3.24
N LYS A 150 11.43 -0.68 -3.86
CA LYS A 150 11.08 0.24 -4.98
C LYS A 150 11.48 -0.29 -6.36
N TYR A 151 12.55 -1.09 -6.40
CA TYR A 151 13.12 -1.64 -7.62
C TYR A 151 12.90 -3.16 -7.65
N GLU A 152 11.68 -3.60 -7.32
CA GLU A 152 11.39 -5.03 -7.15
C GLU A 152 11.72 -5.83 -8.40
N SER A 153 11.50 -5.27 -9.59
CA SER A 153 11.79 -5.96 -10.85
C SER A 153 13.28 -6.26 -11.00
N LEU A 154 14.12 -5.24 -10.80
CA LEU A 154 15.57 -5.37 -10.86
C LEU A 154 16.09 -6.31 -9.77
N PHE A 155 15.61 -6.18 -8.53
CA PHE A 155 16.07 -7.01 -7.42
C PHE A 155 15.64 -8.47 -7.56
N CYS A 156 14.43 -8.73 -8.06
CA CYS A 156 14.01 -10.10 -8.40
C CYS A 156 14.93 -10.70 -9.46
N TYR A 157 15.24 -9.94 -10.51
CA TYR A 157 16.14 -10.38 -11.58
C TYR A 157 17.56 -10.65 -11.07
N MET A 158 18.11 -9.72 -10.27
CA MET A 158 19.43 -9.88 -9.66
C MET A 158 19.53 -11.16 -8.84
N MET A 159 18.52 -11.48 -8.02
CA MET A 159 18.49 -12.74 -7.29
C MET A 159 18.38 -13.96 -8.20
N ALA A 160 17.48 -13.91 -9.18
CA ALA A 160 17.17 -15.04 -10.05
C ALA A 160 18.39 -15.52 -10.83
N VAL A 161 19.24 -14.61 -11.32
CA VAL A 161 20.47 -14.93 -12.06
C VAL A 161 21.45 -15.80 -11.27
N PHE A 162 21.39 -15.78 -9.93
CA PHE A 162 22.25 -16.61 -9.07
C PHE A 162 21.61 -17.93 -8.62
N LEU A 163 20.33 -18.17 -8.93
CA LEU A 163 19.66 -19.44 -8.63
C LEU A 163 20.04 -20.50 -9.67
N LYS A 164 20.27 -21.73 -9.22
CA LYS A 164 20.60 -22.87 -10.09
C LYS A 164 19.49 -23.92 -10.10
N GLU A 165 18.99 -24.26 -8.91
CA GLU A 165 18.00 -25.31 -8.70
C GLU A 165 16.59 -24.74 -8.58
N ILE A 166 16.45 -23.58 -7.93
CA ILE A 166 15.14 -22.98 -7.67
C ILE A 166 14.62 -22.24 -8.92
N PRO A 167 13.41 -22.59 -9.41
CA PRO A 167 12.82 -21.90 -10.56
C PRO A 167 12.58 -20.41 -10.31
N TRP A 168 12.80 -19.57 -11.33
CA TRP A 168 12.68 -18.11 -11.20
C TRP A 168 11.25 -17.63 -10.88
N ASN A 169 10.23 -18.42 -11.21
CA ASN A 169 8.84 -18.14 -10.85
C ASN A 169 8.53 -18.33 -9.35
N GLN A 170 9.51 -18.78 -8.55
CA GLN A 170 9.43 -18.79 -7.11
C GLN A 170 9.78 -17.43 -6.49
N ILE A 171 10.40 -16.53 -7.25
CA ILE A 171 10.67 -15.15 -6.83
C ILE A 171 9.49 -14.27 -7.28
N THR A 172 9.02 -13.42 -6.37
CA THR A 172 7.94 -12.48 -6.61
C THR A 172 8.25 -11.10 -6.04
N GLY A 173 7.74 -10.05 -6.66
CA GLY A 173 7.78 -8.68 -6.13
C GLY A 173 6.42 -8.26 -5.57
N LEU A 174 6.43 -7.43 -4.53
CA LEU A 174 5.20 -6.95 -3.87
C LEU A 174 4.59 -5.75 -4.61
N THR A 175 3.86 -5.95 -5.71
CA THR A 175 3.15 -4.84 -6.40
C THR A 175 1.75 -4.55 -5.86
N ARG A 176 1.25 -5.41 -4.96
CA ARG A 176 -0.07 -5.29 -4.34
C ARG A 176 -0.32 -3.96 -3.63
N HIS A 177 0.75 -3.35 -3.10
CA HIS A 177 0.64 -2.06 -2.41
C HIS A 177 0.23 -0.92 -3.36
N ILE A 178 0.61 -0.99 -4.64
CA ILE A 178 0.20 -0.02 -5.68
C ILE A 178 -1.30 -0.21 -5.96
N GLU A 179 -1.75 -1.45 -6.12
CA GLU A 179 -3.17 -1.76 -6.32
C GLU A 179 -4.05 -1.20 -5.19
N LYS A 180 -3.58 -1.29 -3.94
CA LYS A 180 -4.28 -0.72 -2.78
C LYS A 180 -4.33 0.80 -2.79
N LYS A 181 -3.24 1.48 -3.17
CA LYS A 181 -3.24 2.94 -3.33
C LYS A 181 -4.26 3.39 -4.38
N VAL A 182 -4.27 2.73 -5.53
CA VAL A 182 -5.26 2.99 -6.60
C VAL A 182 -6.67 2.76 -6.09
N THR A 183 -6.90 1.67 -5.35
CA THR A 183 -8.21 1.36 -4.77
C THR A 183 -8.70 2.47 -3.86
N ILE A 184 -7.85 3.00 -2.98
CA ILE A 184 -8.20 4.09 -2.06
C ILE A 184 -8.48 5.37 -2.82
N LEU A 185 -7.64 5.75 -3.78
CA LEU A 185 -7.84 6.95 -4.59
C LEU A 185 -9.14 6.89 -5.42
N LEU A 186 -9.47 5.73 -5.99
CA LEU A 186 -10.74 5.52 -6.69
C LEU A 186 -11.93 5.55 -5.74
N SER A 187 -11.77 4.96 -4.56
CA SER A 187 -12.77 4.96 -3.49
C SER A 187 -13.10 6.38 -3.03
N GLU A 188 -12.09 7.21 -2.80
CA GLU A 188 -12.24 8.61 -2.44
C GLU A 188 -12.87 9.44 -3.56
N TYR A 189 -12.50 9.17 -4.82
CA TYR A 189 -13.01 9.88 -5.99
C TYR A 189 -14.49 9.55 -6.25
N LEU A 190 -14.86 8.26 -6.22
CA LEU A 190 -16.21 7.79 -6.52
C LEU A 190 -17.15 7.72 -5.30
N LYS A 191 -16.63 7.94 -4.09
CA LYS A 191 -17.36 7.79 -2.81
C LYS A 191 -17.97 6.38 -2.64
N VAL A 192 -17.19 5.38 -3.04
CA VAL A 192 -17.55 3.95 -3.00
C VAL A 192 -16.61 3.25 -2.02
N PRO A 193 -17.08 2.34 -1.13
CA PRO A 193 -16.20 1.61 -0.21
C PRO A 193 -15.08 0.83 -0.94
N PRO A 194 -13.82 0.82 -0.45
CA PRO A 194 -12.71 0.14 -1.10
C PRO A 194 -12.95 -1.34 -1.41
N GLN A 195 -13.76 -2.02 -0.60
CA GLN A 195 -14.07 -3.45 -0.71
C GLN A 195 -14.91 -3.79 -1.95
N GLN A 196 -15.62 -2.80 -2.51
CA GLN A 196 -16.45 -2.97 -3.69
C GLN A 196 -15.65 -2.92 -4.99
N PHE A 197 -14.39 -2.49 -4.95
CA PHE A 197 -13.52 -2.45 -6.12
C PHE A 197 -12.88 -3.80 -6.39
N SER A 198 -12.76 -4.15 -7.67
CA SER A 198 -12.07 -5.33 -8.16
C SER A 198 -11.53 -5.09 -9.57
N GLY A 199 -10.61 -5.93 -10.04
CA GLY A 199 -10.07 -5.84 -11.41
C GLY A 199 -9.05 -4.71 -11.64
N ILE A 200 -8.62 -4.01 -10.59
CA ILE A 200 -7.50 -3.05 -10.65
C ILE A 200 -6.22 -3.86 -10.86
N THR A 201 -5.44 -3.50 -11.88
CA THR A 201 -4.26 -4.26 -12.27
C THR A 201 -3.03 -3.37 -12.30
N VAL A 202 -1.89 -3.89 -11.83
CA VAL A 202 -0.58 -3.27 -11.96
C VAL A 202 0.24 -4.09 -12.95
N LEU A 203 0.66 -3.46 -14.04
CA LEU A 203 1.47 -4.03 -15.11
C LEU A 203 2.93 -3.53 -15.00
N GLY A 204 3.88 -4.33 -15.49
CA GLY A 204 5.30 -3.92 -15.50
C GLY A 204 5.85 -3.77 -14.08
N GLU A 205 6.47 -2.66 -13.74
CA GLU A 205 6.91 -2.40 -12.36
C GLU A 205 5.81 -1.68 -11.55
N ASN A 206 5.19 -0.66 -12.14
CA ASN A 206 4.22 0.20 -11.44
C ASN A 206 3.14 0.82 -12.35
N VAL A 207 2.93 0.31 -13.57
CA VAL A 207 1.94 0.88 -14.51
C VAL A 207 0.53 0.46 -14.10
N VAL A 208 -0.28 1.44 -13.71
CA VAL A 208 -1.67 1.22 -13.27
C VAL A 208 -2.59 1.05 -14.48
N ASP A 209 -3.39 -0.02 -14.46
CA ASP A 209 -4.46 -0.27 -15.43
C ASP A 209 -5.80 -0.50 -14.70
N VAL A 210 -6.77 0.36 -15.05
CA VAL A 210 -8.13 0.39 -14.48
C VAL A 210 -9.20 0.12 -15.52
N ASN A 211 -8.83 -0.29 -16.75
CA ASN A 211 -9.80 -0.54 -17.81
C ASN A 211 -10.70 -1.73 -17.52
N MET A 212 -10.15 -2.75 -16.86
CA MET A 212 -10.89 -3.93 -16.40
C MET A 212 -11.37 -3.79 -14.95
N ALA A 213 -11.11 -2.64 -14.31
CA ALA A 213 -11.55 -2.40 -12.94
C ALA A 213 -13.06 -2.14 -12.90
N TYR A 214 -13.69 -2.63 -11.85
CA TYR A 214 -15.13 -2.51 -11.66
C TYR A 214 -15.52 -2.34 -10.20
N VAL A 215 -16.72 -1.80 -10.00
CA VAL A 215 -17.40 -1.67 -8.72
C VAL A 215 -18.52 -2.71 -8.65
N ASN A 216 -18.51 -3.52 -7.60
CA ASN A 216 -19.58 -4.46 -7.29
C ASN A 216 -20.66 -3.75 -6.44
N MET A 217 -21.84 -3.54 -7.03
CA MET A 217 -22.97 -2.84 -6.42
C MET A 217 -23.84 -3.75 -5.53
N GLU A 218 -23.59 -5.07 -5.51
CA GLU A 218 -24.32 -6.04 -4.69
C GLU A 218 -23.84 -6.11 -3.24
N GLN A 219 -22.58 -5.75 -2.97
CA GLN A 219 -22.11 -5.67 -1.60
C GLN A 219 -22.93 -4.57 -0.91
N GLU A 220 -23.90 -4.99 -0.09
CA GLU A 220 -24.62 -4.09 0.80
C GLU A 220 -23.58 -3.22 1.49
N MET A 221 -23.79 -1.90 1.46
CA MET A 221 -23.05 -1.07 2.40
C MET A 221 -23.33 -1.70 3.75
N ILE A 222 -22.28 -2.15 4.45
CA ILE A 222 -22.36 -2.42 5.88
C ILE A 222 -23.13 -1.23 6.42
N GLU A 223 -24.36 -1.45 6.88
CA GLU A 223 -25.19 -0.37 7.39
C GLU A 223 -24.31 0.36 8.39
N ILE A 224 -23.90 1.58 8.04
CA ILE A 224 -23.28 2.47 8.99
C ILE A 224 -24.42 2.69 9.95
N VAL A 225 -24.39 1.93 11.06
CA VAL A 225 -25.45 1.93 12.06
C VAL A 225 -25.75 3.38 12.33
N ASN A 226 -26.96 3.80 11.97
CA ASN A 226 -27.33 5.20 12.06
C ASN A 226 -27.09 5.60 13.51
N LEU A 227 -26.32 6.67 13.74
CA LEU A 227 -26.02 7.14 15.10
C LEU A 227 -27.30 7.38 15.91
N GLU A 228 -28.42 7.65 15.23
CA GLU A 228 -29.75 7.73 15.84
C GLU A 228 -30.33 6.38 16.29
N ASP A 229 -30.02 5.28 15.61
CA ASP A 229 -30.46 3.93 16.00
C ASP A 229 -29.62 3.39 17.15
N LEU A 230 -28.33 3.76 17.24
CA LEU A 230 -27.51 3.56 18.45
C LEU A 230 -28.03 4.37 19.64
N LYS A 231 -28.41 5.65 19.43
CA LYS A 231 -29.01 6.48 20.48
C LYS A 231 -30.40 6.00 20.92
N LYS A 232 -31.18 5.38 20.03
CA LYS A 232 -32.45 4.72 20.39
C LYS A 232 -32.22 3.41 21.14
N ALA A 233 -31.15 2.68 20.82
CA ALA A 233 -30.77 1.46 21.53
C ALA A 233 -30.25 1.73 22.96
N ASP A 234 -29.64 2.91 23.20
CA ASP A 234 -29.20 3.34 24.55
C ASP A 234 -30.34 3.73 25.49
N ASN A 235 -31.57 3.94 24.98
CA ASN A 235 -32.75 4.19 25.82
C ASN A 235 -33.47 2.90 26.26
N GLY A 236 -33.04 1.74 25.75
CA GLY A 236 -33.43 0.45 26.29
C GLY A 236 -32.41 0.04 27.34
N SER A 237 -32.79 0.05 28.61
CA SER A 237 -31.97 -0.50 29.69
C SER A 237 -31.56 -1.93 29.32
N TYR A 238 -30.30 -2.11 28.95
CA TYR A 238 -29.68 -3.42 28.99
C TYR A 238 -29.67 -3.84 30.46
N GLU A 239 -30.65 -4.66 30.85
CA GLU A 239 -30.44 -5.58 31.96
C GLU A 239 -29.31 -6.51 31.51
N LEU A 240 -28.07 -6.12 31.83
CA LEU A 240 -26.96 -7.04 31.98
C LEU A 240 -27.46 -8.15 32.90
N ALA A 241 -27.85 -9.27 32.29
CA ALA A 241 -28.27 -10.48 32.97
C ALA A 241 -27.29 -10.75 34.11
N SER A 242 -27.76 -10.52 35.34
CA SER A 242 -27.25 -10.98 36.62
C SER A 242 -25.88 -11.67 36.56
N PHE A 243 -24.80 -10.89 36.40
CA PHE A 243 -23.54 -11.30 37.00
C PHE A 243 -23.72 -11.14 38.51
N ASN A 244 -23.98 -12.26 39.16
CA ASN A 244 -24.04 -12.39 40.61
C ASN A 244 -22.91 -11.56 41.24
N LYS A 245 -23.25 -10.72 42.21
CA LYS A 245 -22.35 -9.99 43.11
C LYS A 245 -21.56 -10.94 44.04
N GLY A 246 -21.03 -12.03 43.51
CA GLY A 246 -19.99 -12.82 44.16
C GLY A 246 -18.66 -12.23 43.75
N LYS A 247 -17.85 -11.81 44.74
CA LYS A 247 -16.49 -11.33 44.56
C LYS A 247 -15.73 -12.26 43.61
N ILE A 248 -15.42 -11.80 42.41
CA ILE A 248 -14.34 -12.40 41.61
C ILE A 248 -13.06 -11.98 42.35
N PRO A 249 -12.30 -12.90 42.94
CA PRO A 249 -11.06 -12.52 43.60
C PRO A 249 -10.14 -11.90 42.56
N ASN A 250 -9.65 -10.69 42.84
CA ASN A 250 -8.58 -10.12 42.04
C ASN A 250 -7.37 -11.07 42.21
N PRO A 251 -6.88 -11.72 41.14
CA PRO A 251 -5.80 -12.69 41.25
C PRO A 251 -4.47 -12.09 41.73
N PHE A 252 -4.41 -10.77 41.94
CA PHE A 252 -3.24 -10.02 42.37
C PHE A 252 -3.45 -9.27 43.71
N GLU A 253 -4.58 -9.48 44.40
CA GLU A 253 -4.84 -8.88 45.71
C GLU A 253 -3.88 -9.48 46.75
N GLY A 254 -2.97 -8.66 47.30
CA GLY A 254 -1.93 -9.08 48.24
C GLY A 254 -0.57 -9.43 47.62
N GLU A 255 -0.41 -9.29 46.29
CA GLU A 255 0.88 -9.48 45.60
C GLU A 255 1.53 -8.14 45.17
N GLU A 256 0.97 -7.00 45.58
CA GLU A 256 1.41 -5.67 45.13
C GLU A 256 2.87 -5.39 45.49
N GLU A 257 3.31 -5.87 46.65
CA GLU A 257 4.69 -5.71 47.13
C GLU A 257 5.68 -6.56 46.31
N LYS A 258 5.30 -7.77 45.90
CA LYS A 258 6.14 -8.65 45.05
C LYS A 258 6.27 -8.12 43.63
N ILE A 259 5.18 -7.57 43.08
CA ILE A 259 5.18 -6.91 41.77
C ILE A 259 6.06 -5.65 41.83
N ALA A 260 5.97 -4.88 42.91
CA ALA A 260 6.82 -3.72 43.14
C ALA A 260 8.30 -4.10 43.33
N GLU A 261 8.62 -5.19 44.03
CA GLU A 261 9.98 -5.71 44.16
C GLU A 261 10.55 -6.22 42.83
N PHE A 262 9.76 -6.94 42.03
CA PHE A 262 10.15 -7.38 40.69
C PHE A 262 10.46 -6.18 39.78
N TYR A 263 9.59 -5.16 39.77
CA TYR A 263 9.84 -3.92 39.03
C TYR A 263 11.07 -3.15 39.54
N ASN A 264 11.28 -3.10 40.86
CA ASN A 264 12.47 -2.47 41.44
C ASN A 264 13.75 -3.28 41.19
N SER A 265 13.65 -4.59 40.94
CA SER A 265 14.79 -5.43 40.54
C SER A 265 15.20 -5.17 39.09
N ILE A 266 14.25 -4.87 38.21
CA ILE A 266 14.51 -4.43 36.83
C ILE A 266 15.16 -3.03 36.84
N ARG A 267 14.68 -2.14 37.72
CA ARG A 267 15.23 -0.79 37.92
C ARG A 267 16.67 -0.76 38.45
N ARG A 268 17.13 -1.81 39.14
CA ARG A 268 18.49 -1.93 39.68
C ARG A 268 19.51 -2.52 38.70
N ARG A 269 19.09 -3.03 37.53
CA ARG A 269 20.01 -3.43 36.46
C ARG A 269 20.34 -2.20 35.61
N GLU A 270 21.63 -2.02 35.34
CA GLU A 270 22.26 -0.83 34.76
C GLU A 270 21.75 -0.48 33.35
N HIS A 271 20.58 0.12 33.25
CA HIS A 271 20.11 0.81 32.04
C HIS A 271 19.50 2.16 32.40
N SER A 272 20.31 3.05 32.96
CA SER A 272 19.94 4.44 33.26
C SER A 272 19.67 5.30 32.01
N ASN A 273 19.88 4.75 30.79
CA ASN A 273 19.69 5.46 29.52
C ASN A 273 18.60 4.85 28.62
N CYS A 274 17.73 3.97 29.13
CA CYS A 274 16.61 3.48 28.34
C CYS A 274 15.56 4.59 28.12
N TYR A 275 15.33 4.96 26.86
CA TYR A 275 14.38 6.00 26.44
C TYR A 275 12.94 5.77 26.99
N GLN A 276 12.53 4.51 27.12
CA GLN A 276 11.23 4.14 27.69
C GLN A 276 11.16 4.38 29.21
N CYS A 277 12.26 4.17 29.93
CA CYS A 277 12.36 4.48 31.36
C CYS A 277 12.33 6.00 31.61
N LEU A 278 12.93 6.79 30.72
CA LEU A 278 12.93 8.25 30.76
C LEU A 278 11.54 8.84 30.48
N ASN A 279 10.86 8.40 29.41
CA ASN A 279 9.48 8.82 29.12
C ASN A 279 8.50 8.43 30.26
N LEU A 280 8.69 7.26 30.87
CA LEU A 280 7.87 6.84 32.01
C LEU A 280 8.17 7.68 33.28
N GLN A 281 9.42 8.11 33.49
CA GLN A 281 9.76 9.04 34.58
C GLN A 281 9.09 10.40 34.41
N GLU A 282 9.11 10.95 33.20
CA GLU A 282 8.45 12.23 32.90
C GLU A 282 6.93 12.13 33.11
N HIS A 283 6.31 11.04 32.65
CA HIS A 283 4.88 10.79 32.90
C HIS A 283 4.53 10.62 34.39
N LEU A 284 5.38 9.93 35.16
CA LEU A 284 5.17 9.76 36.60
C LEU A 284 5.39 11.06 37.39
N GLN A 285 6.35 11.89 36.98
CA GLN A 285 6.54 13.22 37.56
C GLN A 285 5.37 14.15 37.24
N PHE A 286 4.87 14.11 36.00
CA PHE A 286 3.66 14.80 35.60
C PHE A 286 2.47 14.37 36.47
N PHE A 287 2.22 13.06 36.59
CA PHE A 287 1.13 12.53 37.41
C PHE A 287 1.21 12.93 38.89
N LYS A 288 2.42 12.91 39.47
CA LYS A 288 2.63 13.35 40.86
C LYS A 288 2.33 14.84 41.02
N LYS A 289 2.80 15.67 40.09
CA LYS A 289 2.53 17.11 40.08
C LYS A 289 1.03 17.41 39.93
N THR A 290 0.34 16.71 39.02
CA THR A 290 -1.11 16.86 38.84
C THR A 290 -1.89 16.40 40.09
N LYS A 291 -1.43 15.34 40.76
CA LYS A 291 -2.05 14.84 42.00
C LYS A 291 -1.84 15.81 43.17
N GLU A 292 -0.66 16.43 43.28
CA GLU A 292 -0.36 17.46 44.28
C GLU A 292 -1.09 18.79 44.02
N GLU A 293 -1.30 19.14 42.75
CA GLU A 293 -2.11 20.30 42.36
C GLU A 293 -3.61 20.07 42.61
N ALA A 294 -4.09 18.84 42.39
CA ALA A 294 -5.47 18.44 42.68
C ALA A 294 -5.78 18.38 44.19
N THR A 295 -4.81 18.00 45.03
CA THR A 295 -4.98 18.05 46.49
C THR A 295 -4.90 19.47 47.05
N LYS A 296 -4.19 20.40 46.40
CA LYS A 296 -4.08 21.80 46.84
C LYS A 296 -5.26 22.70 46.46
N LYS A 297 -6.02 22.38 45.41
CA LYS A 297 -7.06 23.31 44.88
C LYS A 297 -8.51 22.87 45.04
N GLY A 298 -8.78 21.73 45.68
CA GLY A 298 -10.14 21.20 45.81
C GLY A 298 -10.64 20.62 44.49
N ARG A 299 -11.24 19.42 44.54
CA ARG A 299 -11.59 18.59 43.37
C ARG A 299 -12.51 19.27 42.35
N ASP A 300 -13.34 20.21 42.79
CA ASP A 300 -14.45 20.71 41.96
C ASP A 300 -14.03 21.80 40.96
N ASN A 301 -12.87 22.45 41.15
CA ASN A 301 -12.41 23.52 40.26
C ASN A 301 -11.56 23.04 39.07
N VAL A 302 -11.15 21.77 39.05
CA VAL A 302 -10.32 21.20 37.98
C VAL A 302 -11.17 20.63 36.84
N LEU A 303 -12.34 20.05 37.16
CA LEU A 303 -13.25 19.49 36.16
C LEU A 303 -13.89 20.57 35.28
N ASN A 304 -14.29 21.71 35.86
CA ASN A 304 -14.91 22.79 35.09
C ASN A 304 -13.96 23.50 34.10
N LYS A 305 -12.64 23.45 34.33
CA LYS A 305 -11.64 24.01 33.40
C LYS A 305 -11.25 23.06 32.26
N LEU A 306 -11.48 21.76 32.43
CA LEU A 306 -11.25 20.76 31.40
C LEU A 306 -12.36 20.80 30.34
N ASP A 307 -13.60 21.07 30.73
CA ASP A 307 -14.72 21.20 29.79
C ASP A 307 -14.66 22.49 28.95
N GLU A 308 -14.19 23.62 29.51
CA GLU A 308 -14.04 24.89 28.77
C GLU A 308 -12.91 24.88 27.71
N GLN A 309 -11.91 24.00 27.82
CA GLN A 309 -10.80 23.92 26.85
C GLN A 309 -11.05 22.90 25.72
N VAL A 310 -12.00 21.99 25.88
CA VAL A 310 -12.38 21.01 24.85
C VAL A 310 -13.28 21.65 23.78
N GLU A 311 -14.04 22.70 24.10
CA GLU A 311 -14.92 23.39 23.12
C GLU A 311 -14.21 24.40 22.20
N LYS A 312 -12.92 24.73 22.41
CA LYS A 312 -12.23 25.81 21.68
C LYS A 312 -10.95 25.41 20.92
N SER A 313 -10.68 24.13 20.68
CA SER A 313 -9.48 23.72 19.95
C SER A 313 -9.79 22.88 18.70
N PRO A 314 -9.20 23.21 17.52
CA PRO A 314 -9.22 22.34 16.35
C PRO A 314 -8.21 21.19 16.52
N SER A 315 -8.64 19.96 16.26
CA SER A 315 -7.84 18.73 16.28
C SER A 315 -6.72 18.70 15.21
N PRO A 316 -5.77 17.75 15.25
CA PRO A 316 -4.81 17.49 16.32
C PRO A 316 -3.35 17.68 15.85
N LEU A 317 -2.46 17.78 16.84
CA LEU A 317 -1.01 17.98 16.71
C LEU A 317 -0.29 16.94 15.86
N VAL A 318 0.61 17.47 15.02
CA VAL A 318 1.77 16.86 14.40
C VAL A 318 2.74 16.37 15.49
N VAL A 319 3.22 15.12 15.35
CA VAL A 319 4.29 14.54 16.18
C VAL A 319 5.61 15.22 15.82
N ALA A 320 6.30 15.77 16.82
CA ALA A 320 7.61 16.38 16.68
C ALA A 320 8.72 15.31 16.69
N GLU A 321 9.56 15.31 15.66
CA GLU A 321 10.84 14.60 15.62
C GLU A 321 11.88 15.34 16.48
N SER A 322 12.80 14.59 17.10
CA SER A 322 13.89 15.12 17.95
C SER A 322 15.27 14.95 17.28
N PRO A 323 16.32 15.64 17.75
CA PRO A 323 17.33 16.27 16.88
C PRO A 323 18.70 15.59 16.83
N SER A 324 19.31 15.61 15.64
CA SER A 324 20.75 15.85 15.38
C SER A 324 20.88 15.97 13.85
N VAL A 325 21.35 17.05 13.24
CA VAL A 325 22.73 17.55 13.25
C VAL A 325 22.71 19.06 13.02
N VAL A 326 23.45 19.77 13.88
CA VAL A 326 23.83 21.17 13.71
C VAL A 326 24.95 21.23 12.67
N GLU A 327 24.69 21.81 11.51
CA GLU A 327 25.56 22.73 10.74
C GLU A 327 25.08 22.83 9.28
N PHE A 328 24.31 23.88 8.95
CA PHE A 328 24.54 24.73 7.76
C PHE A 328 23.56 25.92 7.81
N ILE A 329 24.03 27.04 8.36
CA ILE A 329 23.41 28.36 8.17
C ILE A 329 24.09 28.96 6.94
N ALA A 330 23.37 29.08 5.82
CA ALA A 330 23.45 30.20 4.86
C ALA A 330 22.65 29.90 3.57
N ASN A 331 21.41 30.41 3.50
CA ASN A 331 20.76 31.03 2.33
C ASN A 331 19.24 30.88 2.43
N LYS A 332 18.62 31.80 3.17
CA LYS A 332 17.17 32.06 3.17
C LYS A 332 16.89 33.32 2.37
N GLU A 333 16.87 33.22 1.05
CA GLU A 333 16.14 34.15 0.18
C GLU A 333 15.70 33.37 -1.05
N SER A 334 14.45 32.87 -1.05
CA SER A 334 13.64 32.51 -2.23
C SER A 334 12.47 31.59 -1.82
N PHE A 335 11.52 32.02 -0.98
CA PHE A 335 10.19 31.35 -0.87
C PHE A 335 9.15 32.23 -0.12
N ALA A 336 9.11 33.52 -0.43
CA ALA A 336 8.10 34.44 0.08
C ALA A 336 7.49 35.25 -1.06
N THR A 337 6.78 34.57 -1.97
CA THR A 337 5.81 35.21 -2.87
C THR A 337 4.91 34.13 -3.44
N LEU A 338 3.75 33.92 -2.81
CA LEU A 338 2.49 33.40 -3.36
C LEU A 338 1.61 32.98 -2.19
N ASN A 339 0.90 33.95 -1.61
CA ASN A 339 -0.43 33.82 -1.02
C ASN A 339 -0.78 35.12 -0.26
N ARG A 340 -1.20 36.13 -1.02
CA ARG A 340 -2.13 37.18 -0.57
C ARG A 340 -2.93 37.60 -1.80
N PHE A 341 -4.19 37.17 -1.85
CA PHE A 341 -5.22 37.92 -2.56
C PHE A 341 -6.33 38.18 -1.55
N ASP A 342 -6.43 39.44 -1.16
CA ASP A 342 -7.48 40.01 -0.32
C ASP A 342 -8.81 39.98 -1.07
N SER A 343 -9.83 39.48 -0.38
CA SER A 343 -11.22 39.54 -0.77
C SER A 343 -11.85 40.81 -0.20
N SER A 344 -11.85 41.89 -0.96
CA SER A 344 -12.71 43.04 -0.69
C SER A 344 -12.87 43.90 -1.95
N GLU A 345 -13.93 43.64 -2.72
CA GLU A 345 -14.71 44.59 -3.52
C GLU A 345 -15.53 43.79 -4.52
N LEU A 346 -16.86 43.78 -4.36
CA LEU A 346 -17.83 43.71 -5.45
C LEU A 346 -19.23 43.85 -4.83
N ASP A 347 -19.75 45.08 -4.89
CA ASP A 347 -21.14 45.38 -4.64
C ASP A 347 -21.88 45.63 -5.97
N SER A 348 -23.07 45.03 -6.03
CA SER A 348 -24.27 45.44 -6.77
C SER A 348 -24.39 45.29 -8.31
N SER A 349 -25.46 44.57 -8.65
CA SER A 349 -26.53 44.96 -9.61
C SER A 349 -26.42 44.56 -11.10
N GLN A 350 -27.13 43.48 -11.47
CA GLN A 350 -28.38 43.47 -12.26
C GLN A 350 -28.61 42.07 -12.89
N PRO A 351 -29.84 41.53 -12.94
CA PRO A 351 -30.11 40.24 -13.57
C PRO A 351 -30.28 40.40 -15.08
N LYS A 352 -29.57 39.58 -15.87
CA LYS A 352 -29.86 39.41 -17.32
C LYS A 352 -30.35 37.98 -17.59
N GLU A 353 -31.56 37.95 -18.15
CA GLU A 353 -32.28 36.89 -18.86
C GLU A 353 -32.52 35.53 -18.17
N ILE A 354 -33.81 35.30 -17.86
CA ILE A 354 -34.37 34.00 -17.48
C ILE A 354 -34.91 33.33 -18.76
N TYR A 355 -34.29 32.24 -19.21
CA TYR A 355 -34.93 31.34 -20.17
C TYR A 355 -35.89 30.40 -19.42
N LYS A 356 -37.19 30.56 -19.64
CA LYS A 356 -38.24 29.65 -19.13
C LYS A 356 -38.45 28.50 -20.12
N MET A 357 -38.21 27.25 -19.67
CA MET A 357 -38.82 26.06 -20.27
C MET A 357 -39.59 25.30 -19.19
N GLY A 358 -40.93 25.42 -19.21
CA GLY A 358 -41.85 24.61 -18.39
C GLY A 358 -41.83 24.89 -16.88
N ASP A 359 -42.68 24.18 -16.16
CA ASP A 359 -43.07 24.45 -14.76
C ASP A 359 -42.04 24.07 -13.68
N ASN A 360 -40.80 23.74 -14.05
CA ASN A 360 -39.73 23.40 -13.10
C ASN A 360 -38.55 24.36 -13.25
N SER A 361 -38.49 25.38 -12.39
CA SER A 361 -37.35 26.30 -12.35
C SER A 361 -36.16 25.68 -11.60
N ILE A 362 -35.07 25.38 -12.31
CA ILE A 362 -33.76 25.07 -11.73
C ILE A 362 -32.91 26.32 -11.80
N SER A 363 -32.37 26.78 -10.66
CA SER A 363 -31.46 27.91 -10.61
C SER A 363 -30.00 27.46 -10.78
N TYR A 364 -29.30 28.17 -11.65
CA TYR A 364 -27.87 28.02 -11.93
C TYR A 364 -27.15 29.31 -11.51
N TYR A 365 -25.89 29.19 -11.14
CA TYR A 365 -24.97 30.32 -11.14
C TYR A 365 -23.77 29.99 -12.04
N GLN A 366 -23.16 31.03 -12.61
CA GLN A 366 -22.06 30.94 -13.55
C GLN A 366 -20.76 31.29 -12.83
N GLU A 367 -19.82 30.35 -12.80
CA GLU A 367 -18.41 30.57 -12.46
C GLU A 367 -17.59 30.01 -13.62
N ASP A 368 -16.68 30.82 -14.17
CA ASP A 368 -15.70 30.46 -15.19
C ASP A 368 -16.20 29.46 -16.25
N ASP A 369 -17.13 29.92 -17.09
CA ASP A 369 -17.69 29.19 -18.25
C ASP A 369 -18.50 27.90 -17.96
N TYR A 370 -18.84 27.61 -16.70
CA TYR A 370 -19.71 26.47 -16.36
C TYR A 370 -20.96 26.86 -15.57
N PHE A 371 -22.07 26.16 -15.85
CA PHE A 371 -23.34 26.28 -15.13
C PHE A 371 -23.49 25.12 -14.14
N ILE A 372 -23.55 25.42 -12.84
CA ILE A 372 -23.68 24.41 -11.77
C ILE A 372 -25.12 24.43 -11.22
N PRO A 373 -25.86 23.31 -11.24
CA PRO A 373 -27.22 23.25 -10.69
C PRO A 373 -27.21 23.14 -9.15
N LYS A 374 -27.98 23.99 -8.47
CA LYS A 374 -28.29 23.81 -7.03
C LYS A 374 -29.34 22.71 -6.86
N THR A 375 -28.97 21.56 -6.29
CA THR A 375 -29.95 20.58 -5.80
C THR A 375 -29.99 20.60 -4.28
N LYS A 376 -31.19 20.75 -3.70
CA LYS A 376 -31.43 20.86 -2.25
C LYS A 376 -31.52 19.51 -1.52
N ASN A 377 -31.40 18.38 -2.21
CA ASN A 377 -31.49 17.05 -1.61
C ASN A 377 -30.43 16.12 -2.21
N PRO A 378 -29.56 15.48 -1.41
CA PRO A 378 -28.69 14.43 -1.90
C PRO A 378 -29.58 13.23 -2.31
N VAL A 379 -29.70 13.00 -3.62
CA VAL A 379 -30.20 11.73 -4.12
C VAL A 379 -29.25 10.65 -3.61
N PRO A 380 -29.72 9.53 -3.02
CA PRO A 380 -28.83 8.46 -2.57
C PRO A 380 -27.90 8.08 -3.72
N LEU A 381 -26.58 8.10 -3.50
CA LEU A 381 -25.56 7.88 -4.52
C LEU A 381 -25.84 6.61 -5.35
N ARG A 382 -26.44 5.59 -4.74
CA ARG A 382 -26.95 4.38 -5.40
C ARG A 382 -27.93 4.70 -6.53
N ASN A 383 -28.89 5.60 -6.32
CA ASN A 383 -29.86 6.02 -7.34
C ASN A 383 -29.21 6.92 -8.40
N HIS A 384 -28.23 7.74 -8.05
CA HIS A 384 -27.49 8.54 -9.02
C HIS A 384 -26.61 7.67 -9.94
N ILE A 385 -25.78 6.79 -9.35
CA ILE A 385 -24.98 5.80 -10.09
C ILE A 385 -25.91 4.89 -10.90
N ARG A 386 -27.00 4.38 -10.31
CA ARG A 386 -27.96 3.53 -11.05
C ARG A 386 -28.61 4.26 -12.23
N ARG A 387 -28.98 5.54 -12.07
CA ARG A 387 -29.50 6.36 -13.18
C ARG A 387 -28.43 6.64 -14.23
N MET A 388 -27.20 6.96 -13.85
CA MET A 388 -26.09 7.13 -14.79
C MET A 388 -25.78 5.83 -15.54
N VAL A 389 -25.80 4.69 -14.84
CA VAL A 389 -25.58 3.37 -15.42
C VAL A 389 -26.74 2.97 -16.32
N GLU A 390 -27.99 3.17 -15.94
CA GLU A 390 -29.15 2.90 -16.79
C GLU A 390 -29.18 3.82 -18.03
N GLN A 391 -28.81 5.09 -17.88
CA GLN A 391 -28.71 6.04 -18.99
C GLN A 391 -27.55 5.66 -19.93
N ARG A 392 -26.35 5.40 -19.40
CA ARG A 392 -25.20 4.94 -20.21
C ARG A 392 -25.40 3.55 -20.80
N ARG A 393 -26.13 2.66 -20.14
CA ARG A 393 -26.53 1.35 -20.68
C ARG A 393 -27.45 1.54 -21.89
N LYS A 394 -28.38 2.50 -21.84
CA LYS A 394 -29.20 2.87 -23.00
C LYS A 394 -28.37 3.51 -24.12
N ASP A 395 -27.39 4.34 -23.78
CA ASP A 395 -26.56 5.06 -24.75
C ASP A 395 -25.47 4.18 -25.40
N ARG A 396 -24.91 3.20 -24.68
CA ARG A 396 -23.83 2.29 -25.14
C ARG A 396 -24.29 0.93 -25.65
N LEU A 397 -25.59 0.61 -25.65
CA LEU A 397 -26.14 -0.57 -26.33
C LEU A 397 -25.88 -0.59 -27.87
N LYS A 398 -25.16 0.40 -28.41
CA LYS A 398 -24.70 0.46 -29.80
C LYS A 398 -23.24 0.06 -30.02
N GLU A 399 -22.42 -0.11 -28.98
CA GLU A 399 -20.99 -0.44 -29.13
C GLU A 399 -20.55 -1.62 -28.25
N ASN A 400 -19.94 -2.62 -28.91
CA ASN A 400 -19.68 -3.98 -28.44
C ASN A 400 -18.69 -4.08 -27.26
N TYR A 401 -19.17 -4.22 -26.03
CA TYR A 401 -18.45 -4.90 -24.94
C TYR A 401 -19.45 -5.49 -23.94
N PHE A 402 -19.94 -6.71 -24.19
CA PHE A 402 -20.73 -7.46 -23.20
C PHE A 402 -20.02 -8.77 -22.85
N TYR A 403 -19.72 -8.96 -21.57
CA TYR A 403 -19.49 -10.27 -20.97
C TYR A 403 -20.86 -10.87 -20.65
N GLU A 404 -21.24 -11.96 -21.32
CA GLU A 404 -22.50 -12.68 -21.09
C GLU A 404 -22.44 -13.59 -19.83
N ASP A 405 -21.84 -13.12 -18.74
CA ASP A 405 -21.84 -13.89 -17.50
C ASP A 405 -22.96 -13.40 -16.57
N SER A 406 -23.89 -14.31 -16.25
CA SER A 406 -25.12 -14.02 -15.49
C SER A 406 -24.87 -13.48 -14.08
N HIS A 407 -23.63 -13.58 -13.59
CA HIS A 407 -23.13 -13.04 -12.32
C HIS A 407 -22.77 -11.54 -12.35
N LEU A 408 -22.76 -10.88 -13.51
CA LEU A 408 -22.34 -9.48 -13.65
C LEU A 408 -23.49 -8.46 -13.60
N LYS A 409 -24.71 -8.87 -13.21
CA LYS A 409 -25.89 -7.98 -13.23
C LYS A 409 -25.73 -6.70 -12.40
N ASN A 410 -24.81 -6.69 -11.44
CA ASN A 410 -24.58 -5.59 -10.51
C ASN A 410 -23.14 -5.08 -10.52
N VAL A 411 -22.44 -5.21 -11.65
CA VAL A 411 -21.07 -4.72 -11.81
C VAL A 411 -21.05 -3.49 -12.73
N VAL A 412 -20.28 -2.47 -12.35
CA VAL A 412 -20.09 -1.26 -13.15
C VAL A 412 -18.60 -1.02 -13.37
N LEU A 413 -18.17 -0.90 -14.63
CA LEU A 413 -16.78 -0.61 -14.96
C LEU A 413 -16.37 0.78 -14.46
N VAL A 414 -15.21 0.89 -13.83
CA VAL A 414 -14.67 2.16 -13.32
C VAL A 414 -14.53 3.18 -14.45
N ALA A 415 -13.99 2.76 -15.59
CA ALA A 415 -13.85 3.60 -16.78
C ALA A 415 -15.21 4.05 -17.38
N ALA A 416 -16.31 3.43 -16.99
CA ALA A 416 -17.66 3.82 -17.41
C ALA A 416 -18.36 4.77 -16.41
N VAL A 417 -17.79 5.00 -15.22
CA VAL A 417 -18.35 5.91 -14.18
C VAL A 417 -17.49 7.14 -13.99
N VAL A 418 -16.17 7.04 -14.20
CA VAL A 418 -15.27 8.19 -14.13
C VAL A 418 -15.44 9.04 -15.37
N ASP A 419 -15.98 10.25 -15.20
CA ASP A 419 -16.24 11.19 -16.29
C ASP A 419 -14.97 11.90 -16.78
N ASP A 420 -14.01 12.12 -15.87
CA ASP A 420 -12.74 12.76 -16.18
C ASP A 420 -11.67 11.70 -16.55
N MET A 421 -11.62 11.35 -17.83
CA MET A 421 -10.61 10.42 -18.37
C MET A 421 -9.17 10.96 -18.23
N LYS A 422 -8.98 12.28 -18.18
CA LYS A 422 -7.66 12.88 -17.94
C LYS A 422 -7.24 12.65 -16.49
N TRP A 423 -8.17 12.80 -15.54
CA TRP A 423 -7.91 12.42 -14.15
C TRP A 423 -7.55 10.94 -14.05
N LEU A 424 -8.33 10.06 -14.69
CA LEU A 424 -8.15 8.61 -14.62
C LEU A 424 -6.80 8.12 -15.16
N TYR A 425 -6.35 8.65 -16.30
CA TYR A 425 -5.14 8.14 -16.96
C TYR A 425 -3.90 9.00 -16.78
N ASP A 426 -4.03 10.30 -16.45
CA ASP A 426 -2.87 11.18 -16.28
C ASP A 426 -2.63 11.56 -14.82
N LYS A 427 -3.69 11.79 -14.03
CA LYS A 427 -3.55 12.25 -12.64
C LYS A 427 -3.44 11.10 -11.66
N LEU A 428 -4.30 10.07 -11.78
CA LEU A 428 -4.32 8.93 -10.88
C LEU A 428 -2.96 8.20 -10.82
N PRO A 429 -2.30 7.84 -11.94
CA PRO A 429 -0.97 7.22 -11.87
C PRO A 429 0.06 8.09 -11.15
N LYS A 430 0.08 9.40 -11.40
CA LYS A 430 1.00 10.35 -10.72
C LYS A 430 0.72 10.47 -9.23
N LEU A 431 -0.56 10.45 -8.84
CA LEU A 431 -0.94 10.43 -7.43
C LEU A 431 -0.46 9.14 -6.75
N CYS A 432 -0.56 7.99 -7.43
CA CYS A 432 -0.04 6.72 -6.92
C CYS A 432 1.49 6.73 -6.77
N GLU A 433 2.21 7.29 -7.73
CA GLU A 433 3.68 7.45 -7.68
C GLU A 433 4.10 8.37 -6.53
N ASN A 434 3.39 9.48 -6.33
CA ASN A 434 3.69 10.44 -5.27
C ASN A 434 3.28 9.96 -3.87
N MET A 435 2.31 9.05 -3.79
CA MET A 435 1.99 8.33 -2.56
C MET A 435 3.10 7.31 -2.29
N TYR A 436 4.27 7.76 -1.84
CA TYR A 436 5.26 6.84 -1.31
C TYR A 436 4.65 6.12 -0.10
N ALA A 437 4.67 4.79 -0.14
CA ALA A 437 4.37 4.02 1.05
C ALA A 437 5.64 4.07 1.91
N THR A 438 5.82 5.16 2.64
CA THR A 438 6.94 5.32 3.59
C THR A 438 6.72 4.49 4.87
N ASN A 439 5.59 3.79 5.02
CA ASN A 439 5.08 3.42 6.35
C ASN A 439 4.72 1.94 6.48
N GLY A 440 5.25 1.32 7.54
CA GLY A 440 5.21 -0.11 7.78
C GLY A 440 3.84 -0.78 7.73
N ALA A 441 2.78 -0.18 8.27
CA ALA A 441 1.45 -0.81 8.31
C ALA A 441 0.85 -1.08 6.92
N SER A 442 1.01 -0.15 5.98
CA SER A 442 0.43 -0.27 4.63
C SER A 442 1.14 -1.36 3.80
N THR A 443 2.47 -1.40 3.90
CA THR A 443 3.30 -2.45 3.31
C THR A 443 3.00 -3.79 3.96
N ALA A 444 2.89 -3.85 5.28
CA ALA A 444 2.56 -5.06 6.03
C ALA A 444 1.21 -5.65 5.61
N ARG A 445 0.19 -4.79 5.44
CA ARG A 445 -1.13 -5.23 4.98
C ARG A 445 -1.09 -5.80 3.57
N SER A 446 -0.35 -5.15 2.67
CA SER A 446 -0.19 -5.60 1.29
C SER A 446 0.58 -6.92 1.23
N LEU A 447 1.63 -7.04 2.04
CA LEU A 447 2.45 -8.24 2.17
C LEU A 447 1.67 -9.41 2.78
N ASN A 448 0.85 -9.15 3.80
CA ASN A 448 -0.06 -10.14 4.37
C ASN A 448 -1.01 -10.69 3.30
N GLU A 449 -1.68 -9.82 2.52
CA GLU A 449 -2.55 -10.28 1.43
C GLU A 449 -1.78 -11.09 0.38
N HIS A 450 -0.59 -10.63 -0.02
CA HIS A 450 0.27 -11.31 -0.98
C HIS A 450 0.67 -12.71 -0.50
N LEU A 451 1.14 -12.84 0.74
CA LEU A 451 1.48 -14.13 1.35
C LEU A 451 0.28 -15.04 1.46
N ARG A 452 -0.88 -14.52 1.88
CA ARG A 452 -2.11 -15.28 1.94
C ARG A 452 -2.53 -15.80 0.57
N MET A 453 -2.38 -15.00 -0.48
CA MET A 453 -2.71 -15.40 -1.86
C MET A 453 -1.73 -16.47 -2.38
N LEU A 454 -0.43 -16.32 -2.11
CA LEU A 454 0.57 -17.34 -2.43
C LEU A 454 0.31 -18.64 -1.65
N HIS A 455 -0.11 -18.53 -0.39
CA HIS A 455 -0.35 -19.67 0.49
C HIS A 455 -1.65 -20.40 0.17
N CYS A 456 -2.76 -19.69 0.01
CA CYS A 456 -4.08 -20.30 -0.16
C CYS A 456 -4.42 -20.58 -1.63
N GLY A 457 -3.78 -19.88 -2.57
CA GLY A 457 -4.25 -19.78 -3.95
C GLY A 457 -5.31 -18.68 -4.12
N THR A 458 -5.67 -18.41 -5.37
CA THR A 458 -6.68 -17.41 -5.71
C THR A 458 -7.59 -17.87 -6.84
N ASP A 459 -8.90 -17.59 -6.70
CA ASP A 459 -9.88 -17.82 -7.77
C ASP A 459 -9.93 -16.64 -8.74
N THR A 460 -9.69 -15.44 -8.23
CA THR A 460 -9.62 -14.19 -9.00
C THR A 460 -8.16 -13.79 -9.24
N PRO A 461 -7.86 -13.17 -10.39
CA PRO A 461 -6.54 -12.64 -10.63
C PRO A 461 -6.25 -11.46 -9.69
N PHE A 462 -4.98 -11.26 -9.36
CA PHE A 462 -4.48 -10.09 -8.63
C PHE A 462 -3.14 -9.65 -9.22
N SER A 463 -2.72 -8.42 -8.89
CA SER A 463 -1.43 -7.90 -9.34
C SER A 463 -0.29 -8.58 -8.57
N ILE A 464 0.59 -9.26 -9.30
CA ILE A 464 1.80 -9.88 -8.76
C ILE A 464 2.93 -9.76 -9.77
N MET A 465 4.10 -9.37 -9.28
CA MET A 465 5.34 -9.43 -10.05
C MET A 465 5.96 -10.81 -9.95
N THR A 466 6.25 -11.42 -11.09
CA THR A 466 6.98 -12.69 -11.18
C THR A 466 7.71 -12.78 -12.52
N CYS A 467 8.52 -13.81 -12.70
CA CYS A 467 9.22 -14.08 -13.95
C CYS A 467 8.24 -14.37 -15.08
N SER A 468 8.29 -13.56 -16.14
CA SER A 468 7.49 -13.75 -17.35
C SER A 468 8.03 -14.90 -18.20
N MET A 469 7.15 -15.79 -18.62
CA MET A 469 7.45 -16.83 -19.63
C MET A 469 6.97 -16.44 -21.04
N GLY A 470 6.82 -15.13 -21.31
CA GLY A 470 6.23 -14.62 -22.55
C GLY A 470 4.75 -14.25 -22.42
N ALA A 471 4.19 -14.32 -21.21
CA ALA A 471 2.78 -14.05 -20.98
C ALA A 471 2.45 -12.58 -21.26
N LEU A 472 1.24 -12.30 -21.76
CA LEU A 472 0.77 -10.95 -22.09
C LEU A 472 1.67 -10.17 -23.07
N GLY A 473 2.54 -10.87 -23.81
CA GLY A 473 3.53 -10.26 -24.71
C GLY A 473 4.75 -9.68 -24.01
N PHE A 474 4.93 -9.92 -22.71
CA PHE A 474 6.14 -9.55 -22.00
C PHE A 474 7.36 -10.34 -22.50
N PRO A 475 8.58 -9.77 -22.46
CA PRO A 475 9.79 -10.54 -22.70
C PRO A 475 9.89 -11.75 -21.76
N LYS A 476 10.44 -12.86 -22.24
CA LYS A 476 10.75 -14.02 -21.39
C LYS A 476 11.83 -13.64 -20.38
N GLU A 477 11.82 -14.29 -19.22
CA GLU A 477 12.82 -14.13 -18.14
C GLU A 477 12.81 -12.76 -17.45
N MET A 478 11.84 -11.90 -17.80
CA MET A 478 11.71 -10.57 -17.25
C MET A 478 10.79 -10.58 -16.03
N PHE A 479 11.18 -9.93 -14.94
CA PHE A 479 10.30 -9.79 -13.78
C PHE A 479 9.35 -8.61 -13.99
N VAL A 480 8.09 -8.95 -14.19
CA VAL A 480 7.03 -7.97 -14.48
C VAL A 480 5.78 -8.33 -13.69
N SER A 481 5.09 -7.30 -13.26
CA SER A 481 3.76 -7.36 -12.67
C SER A 481 2.72 -7.55 -13.74
N GLY A 482 1.71 -8.31 -13.38
CA GLY A 482 0.49 -8.44 -14.14
C GLY A 482 -0.58 -9.20 -13.37
N PRO A 483 -1.77 -9.33 -13.95
CA PRO A 483 -2.86 -10.06 -13.35
C PRO A 483 -2.54 -11.55 -13.42
N ALA A 484 -2.39 -12.21 -12.28
CA ALA A 484 -2.14 -13.64 -12.21
C ALA A 484 -3.02 -14.32 -11.17
N LYS A 485 -3.22 -15.62 -11.33
CA LYS A 485 -3.84 -16.49 -10.33
C LYS A 485 -2.78 -17.39 -9.71
N VAL A 486 -2.99 -17.74 -8.44
CA VAL A 486 -2.18 -18.75 -7.76
C VAL A 486 -3.01 -20.04 -7.66
N ASN A 487 -2.51 -21.14 -8.21
CA ASN A 487 -3.18 -22.43 -8.09
C ASN A 487 -3.19 -22.88 -6.62
N SER A 488 -4.36 -23.15 -6.06
CA SER A 488 -4.50 -23.53 -4.65
C SER A 488 -3.84 -24.86 -4.29
N LYS A 489 -3.63 -25.76 -5.25
CA LYS A 489 -2.96 -27.05 -5.05
C LYS A 489 -1.47 -26.99 -5.34
N THR A 490 -1.08 -26.52 -6.53
CA THR A 490 0.33 -26.53 -6.98
C THR A 490 1.12 -25.33 -6.50
N LYS A 491 0.44 -24.26 -6.05
CA LYS A 491 1.04 -22.96 -5.69
C LYS A 491 1.79 -22.30 -6.85
N GLU A 492 1.50 -22.72 -8.08
CA GLU A 492 2.03 -22.12 -9.29
C GLU A 492 1.32 -20.81 -9.58
N ILE A 493 2.09 -19.82 -10.03
CA ILE A 493 1.60 -18.50 -10.44
C ILE A 493 1.41 -18.54 -11.95
N VAL A 494 0.19 -18.22 -12.41
CA VAL A 494 -0.15 -18.23 -13.83
C VAL A 494 -0.78 -16.89 -14.20
N PHE A 495 -0.13 -16.16 -15.11
CA PHE A 495 -0.69 -14.93 -15.67
C PHE A 495 -2.03 -15.21 -16.37
N TRP A 496 -2.98 -14.30 -16.18
CA TRP A 496 -4.31 -14.41 -16.74
C TRP A 496 -4.29 -14.11 -18.23
N GLN A 497 -4.26 -15.16 -19.05
CA GLN A 497 -4.08 -15.08 -20.51
C GLN A 497 -5.18 -14.31 -21.24
N GLN A 498 -6.37 -14.17 -20.64
CA GLN A 498 -7.50 -13.43 -21.24
C GLN A 498 -7.43 -11.93 -20.97
N TYR A 499 -6.44 -11.46 -20.20
CA TYR A 499 -6.31 -10.04 -19.91
C TYR A 499 -5.95 -9.25 -21.17
N GLN A 500 -6.74 -8.22 -21.47
CA GLN A 500 -6.51 -7.33 -22.60
C GLN A 500 -5.93 -6.01 -22.12
N VAL A 501 -4.65 -5.77 -22.42
CA VAL A 501 -4.00 -4.50 -22.13
C VAL A 501 -4.53 -3.43 -23.08
N HIS A 502 -5.13 -2.38 -22.53
CA HIS A 502 -5.63 -1.25 -23.29
C HIS A 502 -4.49 -0.52 -24.02
N GLU A 503 -4.73 -0.01 -25.24
CA GLU A 503 -3.68 0.52 -26.12
C GLU A 503 -2.87 1.66 -25.49
N ARG A 504 -3.53 2.60 -24.80
CA ARG A 504 -2.84 3.68 -24.07
C ARG A 504 -1.88 3.14 -23.00
N VAL A 505 -2.32 2.11 -22.26
CA VAL A 505 -1.53 1.48 -21.20
C VAL A 505 -0.38 0.71 -21.81
N ARG A 506 -0.60 0.03 -22.95
CA ARG A 506 0.41 -0.69 -23.71
C ARG A 506 1.59 0.21 -24.08
N ILE A 507 1.36 1.43 -24.56
CA ILE A 507 2.43 2.37 -24.92
C ILE A 507 3.29 2.73 -23.70
N ILE A 508 2.66 3.04 -22.56
CA ILE A 508 3.37 3.38 -21.31
C ILE A 508 4.17 2.16 -20.82
N LEU A 509 3.54 0.99 -20.84
CA LEU A 509 4.12 -0.27 -20.43
C LEU A 509 5.34 -0.64 -21.29
N MET A 510 5.27 -0.44 -22.61
CA MET A 510 6.41 -0.68 -23.50
C MET A 510 7.60 0.21 -23.19
N LYS A 511 7.36 1.49 -22.89
CA LYS A 511 8.42 2.41 -22.45
C LYS A 511 9.08 1.92 -21.16
N GLN A 512 8.28 1.49 -20.18
CA GLN A 512 8.82 0.94 -18.93
C GLN A 512 9.59 -0.36 -19.14
N ILE A 513 9.09 -1.27 -19.99
CA ILE A 513 9.79 -2.52 -20.33
C ILE A 513 11.17 -2.21 -20.93
N MET A 514 11.29 -1.20 -21.78
CA MET A 514 12.58 -0.79 -22.32
C MET A 514 13.53 -0.29 -21.22
N GLN A 515 13.05 0.53 -20.28
CA GLN A 515 13.86 1.02 -19.16
C GLN A 515 14.33 -0.12 -18.25
N LEU A 516 13.42 -1.03 -17.89
CA LEU A 516 13.76 -2.21 -17.10
C LEU A 516 14.80 -3.08 -17.82
N LYS A 517 14.68 -3.22 -19.15
CA LYS A 517 15.67 -3.94 -19.95
C LYS A 517 17.04 -3.27 -19.89
N GLU A 518 17.11 -1.95 -19.98
CA GLU A 518 18.37 -1.20 -19.81
C GLU A 518 18.99 -1.44 -18.42
N HIS A 519 18.18 -1.52 -17.37
CA HIS A 519 18.67 -1.85 -16.02
C HIS A 519 19.23 -3.27 -15.94
N TYR A 520 18.60 -4.23 -16.61
CA TYR A 520 19.05 -5.63 -16.64
C TYR A 520 20.34 -5.77 -17.45
N ASP A 521 20.39 -5.15 -18.64
CA ASP A 521 21.56 -5.15 -19.52
C ASP A 521 22.77 -4.51 -18.79
N LEU A 522 22.55 -3.44 -18.00
CA LEU A 522 23.58 -2.83 -17.16
C LEU A 522 24.12 -3.81 -16.10
N PHE A 523 23.22 -4.49 -15.36
CA PHE A 523 23.61 -5.49 -14.36
C PHE A 523 24.39 -6.66 -14.99
N GLN A 524 23.93 -7.17 -16.13
CA GLN A 524 24.62 -8.25 -16.86
C GLN A 524 26.02 -7.82 -17.32
N THR A 525 26.15 -6.59 -17.81
CA THR A 525 27.44 -6.01 -18.23
C THR A 525 28.42 -5.94 -17.06
N GLN A 526 27.96 -5.49 -15.89
CA GLN A 526 28.79 -5.45 -14.67
C GLN A 526 29.21 -6.85 -14.19
N LEU A 527 28.36 -7.85 -14.40
CA LEU A 527 28.68 -9.24 -14.12
C LEU A 527 29.66 -9.88 -15.12
N GLY A 528 29.95 -9.21 -16.24
CA GLY A 528 30.70 -9.79 -17.35
C GLY A 528 29.94 -10.92 -18.07
N LEU A 529 28.62 -11.01 -17.86
CA LEU A 529 27.75 -11.97 -18.55
C LEU A 529 27.42 -11.40 -19.93
N GLY A 530 28.19 -11.79 -20.95
CA GLY A 530 28.01 -11.34 -22.34
C GLY A 530 26.76 -11.85 -23.05
N TYR A 531 25.66 -12.10 -22.34
CA TYR A 531 24.41 -12.58 -22.93
C TYR A 531 23.51 -11.40 -23.31
N PRO A 532 23.36 -11.07 -24.61
CA PRO A 532 22.35 -10.12 -25.01
C PRO A 532 20.97 -10.75 -24.80
N TYR A 533 20.09 -10.07 -24.07
CA TYR A 533 18.66 -10.37 -24.10
C TYR A 533 18.19 -10.42 -25.57
N PRO A 534 17.36 -11.40 -26.00
CA PRO A 534 16.85 -11.45 -27.36
C PRO A 534 16.29 -10.07 -27.73
N SER A 535 16.72 -9.57 -28.88
CA SER A 535 16.45 -8.19 -29.26
C SER A 535 14.93 -7.96 -29.30
N ILE A 536 14.46 -6.91 -28.64
CA ILE A 536 13.04 -6.50 -28.55
C ILE A 536 12.51 -6.03 -29.92
N THR A 537 13.18 -6.38 -31.03
CA THR A 537 13.27 -5.55 -32.22
C THR A 537 12.07 -5.59 -33.15
N ASP A 538 11.21 -6.61 -33.14
CA ASP A 538 10.16 -6.68 -34.19
C ASP A 538 8.81 -6.06 -33.78
N PRO A 539 8.11 -6.53 -32.73
CA PRO A 539 6.78 -6.00 -32.42
C PRO A 539 6.84 -4.59 -31.81
N VAL A 540 7.83 -4.34 -30.96
CA VAL A 540 7.93 -3.10 -30.18
C VAL A 540 8.42 -1.94 -31.01
N GLN A 541 9.42 -2.15 -31.87
CA GLN A 541 9.88 -1.09 -32.78
C GLN A 541 8.80 -0.72 -33.80
N LYS A 542 7.97 -1.68 -34.22
CA LYS A 542 6.84 -1.41 -35.12
C LYS A 542 5.81 -0.49 -34.45
N VAL A 543 5.38 -0.81 -33.23
CA VAL A 543 4.45 0.04 -32.46
C VAL A 543 5.07 1.42 -32.15
N ILE A 544 6.36 1.48 -31.77
CA ILE A 544 7.04 2.76 -31.54
C ILE A 544 7.06 3.63 -32.80
N LYS A 545 7.38 3.04 -33.97
CA LYS A 545 7.40 3.75 -35.25
C LYS A 545 6.02 4.22 -35.71
N GLU A 546 4.97 3.43 -35.44
CA GLU A 546 3.60 3.75 -35.84
C GLU A 546 2.93 4.79 -34.92
N TYR A 547 3.22 4.78 -33.61
CA TYR A 547 2.45 5.53 -32.61
C TYR A 547 3.19 6.64 -31.88
N ILE A 548 4.52 6.67 -31.88
CA ILE A 548 5.28 7.81 -31.37
C ILE A 548 5.56 8.74 -32.55
N PRO A 549 4.82 9.84 -32.73
CA PRO A 549 5.14 10.80 -33.77
C PRO A 549 6.57 11.28 -33.51
N VAL A 550 7.48 10.95 -34.44
CA VAL A 550 8.84 11.49 -34.43
C VAL A 550 8.69 13.01 -34.30
N PRO A 551 9.28 13.65 -33.27
CA PRO A 551 9.16 15.08 -33.10
C PRO A 551 9.58 15.73 -34.41
N ARG A 552 8.62 16.38 -35.10
CA ARG A 552 8.90 17.10 -36.34
C ARG A 552 10.06 18.03 -36.04
N LYS A 553 11.21 17.79 -36.65
CA LYS A 553 12.36 18.68 -36.56
C LYS A 553 11.81 20.08 -36.82
N ARG A 554 11.85 20.96 -35.80
CA ARG A 554 11.44 22.36 -35.98
C ARG A 554 12.18 22.86 -37.23
N PRO A 555 11.51 23.38 -38.25
CA PRO A 555 12.20 23.91 -39.42
C PRO A 555 13.25 24.89 -38.91
N LYS A 556 14.52 24.66 -39.27
CA LYS A 556 15.61 25.57 -38.91
C LYS A 556 15.17 26.94 -39.39
N LYS A 557 14.97 27.89 -38.47
CA LYS A 557 14.76 29.29 -38.82
C LYS A 557 15.96 29.71 -39.68
N VAL A 558 15.73 29.86 -40.97
CA VAL A 558 16.71 30.48 -41.88
C VAL A 558 16.92 31.88 -41.35
N LYS A 559 18.11 32.17 -40.81
CA LYS A 559 18.53 33.53 -40.49
C LYS A 559 18.56 34.30 -41.80
N LYS A 560 17.56 35.16 -42.04
CA LYS A 560 17.67 36.25 -43.01
C LYS A 560 18.75 37.18 -42.48
N SER A 561 19.89 37.23 -43.15
CA SER A 561 20.90 38.26 -42.97
C SER A 561 20.28 39.62 -43.29
N LEU A 562 20.21 40.49 -42.30
CA LEU A 562 20.00 41.93 -42.49
C LEU A 562 21.28 42.48 -43.13
N SER A 563 21.17 42.94 -44.37
CA SER A 563 22.18 43.78 -45.01
C SER A 563 22.12 45.18 -44.38
N GLU A 564 23.25 45.65 -43.88
CA GLU A 564 23.48 47.02 -43.44
C GLU A 564 23.38 47.95 -44.65
N GLU A 565 22.34 48.79 -44.70
CA GLU A 565 22.31 49.97 -45.57
C GLU A 565 22.98 51.12 -44.85
N SER A 566 24.11 51.56 -45.42
CA SER A 566 24.85 52.77 -45.09
C SER A 566 24.01 54.01 -45.41
N ILE A 567 23.62 54.76 -44.38
CA ILE A 567 23.04 56.10 -44.49
C ILE A 567 24.18 57.09 -44.76
N SER A 568 24.22 57.67 -45.95
CA SER A 568 25.01 58.87 -46.27
C SER A 568 24.10 60.10 -46.21
N LEU A 569 24.42 61.05 -45.33
CA LEU A 569 23.80 62.39 -45.29
C LEU A 569 24.28 63.26 -46.47
N PRO A 570 23.42 64.13 -47.04
CA PRO A 570 23.83 65.12 -48.04
C PRO A 570 24.38 66.40 -47.39
N ARG A 571 25.22 67.09 -48.17
CA ARG A 571 25.90 68.35 -47.86
C ARG A 571 24.94 69.54 -47.77
N ASP A 572 25.44 70.53 -47.03
CA ASP A 572 24.88 71.84 -46.67
C ASP A 572 24.16 72.62 -47.78
N ASP A 573 22.98 73.17 -47.45
CA ASP A 573 22.65 74.60 -47.45
C ASP A 573 21.42 74.87 -46.55
#